data_AF-A0AAV1IK65-F1
#
_entry.id   AF-A0AAV1IK65-F1
#
_cell.length_a   1.000
_cell.length_b   1.000
_cell.length_c   1.000
_cell.angle_alpha   90.00
_cell.angle_beta   90.00
_cell.angle_gamma   90.00
#
_symmetry.space_group_name_H-M   'P 1'
#
loop_
_entity.id
_entity.type
_entity.pdbx_description
1 polymer ?
#
loop_
_entity_poly.entity_id
_entity_poly.type
_entity_poly.pdbx_seq_one_letter_code
_entity_poly.pdbx_strand_id
1 'polypeptide(L)'
;MDKAGGQVQFSDIKRSFGTMPEALQATLRSAAKTTLRLFCSYGVPLLTIALSAWAAVKYLDVHSVDDVEEVIEHTKHEEITFTLFQLLTAAAAVAAIAAAYFMYKRAASATYLVDFYSFRPPSRLETTRKEIIDGCKLPENNCSPNLINFMEKVMEISGIGDRTYFHDACRRAIHQKLDINMTDAREESELALNVSIQHVLDRTGLKPSQIDGLIINCTAFNPTPSLSAAVVKHFKFKSSIRTVNLSGMGCAASVISVDIARDMLKAHPGSRIIIAGTENILWNMYDGDQKSMLITNCIFRWGGFAALLSNHALDRSRAKYKLQHMVRTHLGSNPDAYDVVIQKEDEQGKVGVKIGRELMNVAAMALKRNITSLGPLVLPVSEQLIFAGNFVARKVLGMKIKPYVPDFTTAFEHFCIHPGGKAVIHEVSKQLKLRPEQSLPMLVPFERYGNTSSSSTWYAWSYVETFQGVKKGDRVWQLAFGSGFKCCSAVWVACKRNNEKHDAWTDTESYA
;
A
#
# COMPACT_ATOMS: atom_id res chain seq x y z
N MET A 1 1.32 -25.99 62.04
CA MET A 1 2.70 -25.73 61.58
C MET A 1 3.16 -27.00 60.89
N ASP A 2 3.41 -26.96 59.58
CA ASP A 2 4.54 -27.66 58.97
C ASP A 2 4.73 -27.20 57.52
N LYS A 3 5.97 -26.79 57.22
CA LYS A 3 6.45 -26.31 55.93
C LYS A 3 6.85 -27.50 55.07
N ALA A 4 6.36 -27.60 53.84
CA ALA A 4 6.94 -28.44 52.81
C ALA A 4 7.45 -27.55 51.66
N GLY A 5 8.74 -27.22 51.69
CA GLY A 5 9.45 -26.62 50.57
C GLY A 5 9.93 -27.72 49.63
N GLY A 6 9.39 -27.74 48.41
CA GLY A 6 9.91 -28.59 47.34
C GLY A 6 11.07 -27.90 46.63
N GLN A 7 12.30 -28.40 46.81
CA GLN A 7 13.43 -28.05 45.95
C GLN A 7 13.23 -28.69 44.57
N VAL A 8 13.08 -27.87 43.53
CA VAL A 8 13.07 -28.33 42.14
C VAL A 8 14.49 -28.74 41.76
N GLN A 9 14.72 -30.01 41.45
CA GLN A 9 16.04 -30.49 41.03
C GLN A 9 16.25 -30.27 39.52
N PHE A 10 17.48 -29.96 39.12
CA PHE A 10 17.86 -29.67 37.73
C PHE A 10 17.55 -30.83 36.76
N SER A 11 17.49 -32.05 37.27
CA SER A 11 17.06 -33.25 36.53
C SER A 11 15.61 -33.17 36.05
N ASP A 12 14.73 -32.52 36.81
CA ASP A 12 13.29 -32.45 36.52
C ASP A 12 12.98 -31.43 35.42
N ILE A 13 13.79 -30.37 35.33
CA ILE A 13 13.75 -29.38 34.24
C ILE A 13 14.23 -30.02 32.93
N LYS A 14 15.30 -30.82 32.99
CA LYS A 14 15.87 -31.50 31.81
C LYS A 14 14.90 -32.53 31.23
N ARG A 15 14.16 -33.24 32.10
CA ARG A 15 13.12 -34.21 31.70
C ARG A 15 11.90 -33.52 31.07
N SER A 16 11.46 -32.40 31.64
CA SER A 16 10.35 -31.58 31.11
C SER A 16 10.68 -30.94 29.76
N PHE A 17 11.95 -30.59 29.52
CA PHE A 17 12.39 -30.03 28.23
C PHE A 17 12.41 -31.07 27.11
N GLY A 18 12.73 -32.33 27.43
CA GLY A 18 12.75 -33.43 26.45
C GLY A 18 11.37 -33.87 25.98
N THR A 19 10.32 -33.64 26.78
CA THR A 19 8.92 -33.98 26.44
C THR A 19 8.18 -32.87 25.68
N MET A 20 8.80 -31.72 25.42
CA MET A 20 8.18 -30.61 24.70
C MET A 20 8.15 -30.86 23.17
N PRO A 21 7.13 -30.35 22.45
CA PRO A 21 7.09 -30.41 20.99
C PRO A 21 8.35 -29.80 20.35
N GLU A 22 8.88 -30.44 19.32
CA GLU A 22 10.17 -30.11 18.70
C GLU A 22 10.25 -28.64 18.21
N ALA A 23 9.15 -28.11 17.68
CA ALA A 23 9.04 -26.71 17.26
C ALA A 23 9.19 -25.70 18.42
N LEU A 24 8.71 -26.06 19.61
CA LEU A 24 8.84 -25.24 20.81
C LEU A 24 10.28 -25.29 21.35
N GLN A 25 10.90 -26.47 21.34
CA GLN A 25 12.32 -26.61 21.69
C GLN A 25 13.23 -25.83 20.74
N ALA A 26 12.95 -25.84 19.43
CA ALA A 26 13.68 -25.07 18.44
C ALA A 26 13.53 -23.56 18.65
N THR A 27 12.32 -23.10 18.97
CA THR A 27 12.03 -21.69 19.29
C THR A 27 12.77 -21.24 20.54
N LEU A 28 12.77 -22.05 21.60
CA LEU A 28 13.48 -21.76 22.85
C LEU A 28 15.00 -21.76 22.67
N ARG A 29 15.56 -22.69 21.88
CA ARG A 29 16.99 -22.70 21.54
C ARG A 29 17.38 -21.47 20.69
N SER A 30 16.53 -21.07 19.77
CA SER A 30 16.71 -19.86 18.95
C SER A 30 16.65 -18.59 19.80
N ALA A 31 15.68 -18.50 20.71
CA ALA A 31 15.57 -17.42 21.67
C ALA A 31 16.81 -17.37 22.58
N ALA A 32 17.25 -18.50 23.14
CA ALA A 32 18.45 -18.57 23.99
C ALA A 32 19.72 -18.16 23.23
N LYS A 33 19.90 -18.61 21.98
CA LYS A 33 21.03 -18.18 21.13
C LYS A 33 20.97 -16.70 20.79
N THR A 34 19.78 -16.15 20.56
CA THR A 34 19.59 -14.72 20.27
C THR A 34 19.86 -13.88 21.51
N THR A 35 19.37 -14.29 22.68
CA THR A 35 19.63 -13.64 23.97
C THR A 35 21.11 -13.69 24.31
N LEU A 36 21.78 -14.82 24.11
CA LEU A 36 23.22 -14.95 24.34
C LEU A 36 24.03 -14.08 23.38
N ARG A 37 23.65 -14.03 22.09
CA ARG A 37 24.28 -13.11 21.12
C ARG A 37 24.07 -11.65 21.50
N LEU A 38 22.87 -11.26 21.95
CA LEU A 38 22.59 -9.89 22.41
C LEU A 38 23.40 -9.55 23.67
N PHE A 39 23.52 -10.49 24.60
CA PHE A 39 24.32 -10.33 25.81
C PHE A 39 25.82 -10.18 25.47
N CYS A 40 26.37 -11.03 24.60
CA CYS A 40 27.77 -10.91 24.17
C CYS A 40 28.05 -9.67 23.32
N SER A 41 27.10 -9.26 22.45
CA SER A 41 27.31 -8.14 21.52
C SER A 41 27.05 -6.77 22.14
N TYR A 42 26.25 -6.69 23.20
CA TYR A 42 25.84 -5.42 23.82
C TYR A 42 25.98 -5.40 25.34
N GLY A 43 25.68 -6.51 26.02
CA GLY A 43 25.83 -6.63 27.47
C GLY A 43 27.28 -6.58 27.93
N VAL A 44 28.17 -7.34 27.28
CA VAL A 44 29.62 -7.36 27.61
C VAL A 44 30.26 -5.99 27.36
N PRO A 45 30.06 -5.29 26.21
CA PRO A 45 30.54 -3.93 26.01
C PRO A 45 30.05 -2.93 27.05
N LEU A 46 28.78 -2.98 27.45
CA LEU A 46 28.21 -2.10 28.47
C LEU A 46 28.82 -2.37 29.86
N LEU A 47 29.01 -3.64 30.21
CA LEU A 47 29.72 -4.05 31.42
C LEU A 47 31.17 -3.57 31.42
N THR A 48 31.87 -3.70 30.29
CA THR A 48 33.23 -3.17 30.17
C THR A 48 33.27 -1.66 30.25
N ILE A 49 32.33 -0.92 29.65
CA ILE A 49 32.27 0.56 29.76
C ILE A 49 32.01 0.98 31.21
N ALA A 50 31.12 0.29 31.92
CA ALA A 50 30.86 0.55 33.34
C ALA A 50 32.08 0.26 34.22
N LEU A 51 32.80 -0.84 33.95
CA LEU A 51 34.04 -1.20 34.63
C LEU A 51 35.18 -0.23 34.30
N SER A 52 35.29 0.23 33.05
CA SER A 52 36.29 1.23 32.62
C SER A 52 36.01 2.60 33.23
N ALA A 53 34.75 3.01 33.32
CA ALA A 53 34.36 4.26 33.98
C ALA A 53 34.63 4.19 35.49
N TRP A 54 34.37 3.04 36.11
CA TRP A 54 34.72 2.79 37.52
C TRP A 54 36.24 2.83 37.76
N ALA A 55 37.02 2.18 36.89
CA ALA A 55 38.48 2.19 36.94
C ALA A 55 39.04 3.61 36.72
N ALA A 56 38.46 4.40 35.80
CA ALA A 56 38.85 5.78 35.56
C ALA A 56 38.52 6.70 36.74
N VAL A 57 37.39 6.50 37.42
CA VAL A 57 37.02 7.25 38.65
C VAL A 57 37.97 6.90 39.80
N LYS A 58 38.31 5.62 39.98
CA LYS A 58 39.34 5.19 40.96
C LYS A 58 40.73 5.73 40.60
N TYR A 59 41.08 5.81 39.32
CA TYR A 59 42.37 6.35 38.85
C TYR A 59 42.49 7.86 39.05
N LEU A 60 41.36 8.59 39.01
CA LEU A 60 41.31 10.04 39.23
C LEU A 60 41.29 10.42 40.73
N ASP A 61 41.01 9.48 41.62
CA ASP A 61 40.97 9.68 43.09
C ASP A 61 42.30 9.32 43.78
N VAL A 62 43.28 8.82 43.02
CA VAL A 62 44.63 8.46 43.53
C VAL A 62 45.63 9.51 43.07
N HIS A 63 45.93 10.47 43.95
CA HIS A 63 47.06 11.39 43.82
C HIS A 63 48.15 11.01 44.84
N SER A 64 48.78 9.86 44.64
CA SER A 64 50.22 9.66 44.90
C SER A 64 50.63 8.25 44.46
N VAL A 65 51.87 8.15 44.02
CA VAL A 65 52.57 6.90 43.68
C VAL A 65 53.16 6.39 44.98
N ASP A 66 52.54 5.35 45.56
CA ASP A 66 53.17 4.21 46.21
C ASP A 66 52.05 3.28 46.73
N ASP A 67 52.27 1.96 46.62
CA ASP A 67 51.41 0.85 47.08
C ASP A 67 50.20 0.40 46.24
N VAL A 68 50.53 -0.30 45.15
CA VAL A 68 49.63 -1.21 44.42
C VAL A 68 49.21 -2.41 45.29
N GLU A 69 49.97 -2.78 46.33
CA GLU A 69 49.61 -3.85 47.28
C GLU A 69 48.47 -3.45 48.24
N GLU A 70 48.40 -2.18 48.65
CA GLU A 70 47.36 -1.69 49.56
C GLU A 70 45.97 -1.64 48.86
N VAL A 71 45.94 -1.38 47.55
CA VAL A 71 44.72 -1.43 46.72
C VAL A 71 44.20 -2.87 46.56
N ILE A 72 45.08 -3.86 46.53
CA ILE A 72 44.72 -5.30 46.41
C ILE A 72 44.23 -5.86 47.75
N GLU A 73 44.75 -5.38 48.88
CA GLU A 73 44.22 -5.73 50.21
C GLU A 73 42.89 -5.04 50.51
N HIS A 74 42.69 -3.77 50.11
CA HIS A 74 41.40 -3.09 50.26
C HIS A 74 40.27 -3.76 49.46
N THR A 75 40.57 -4.27 48.26
CA THR A 75 39.59 -4.98 47.42
C THR A 75 39.22 -6.38 47.93
N LYS A 76 40.00 -6.99 48.84
CA LYS A 76 39.66 -8.27 49.47
C LYS A 76 38.69 -8.14 50.64
N HIS A 77 38.55 -6.96 51.24
CA HIS A 77 37.73 -6.73 52.43
C HIS A 77 36.48 -5.87 52.21
N GLU A 78 36.36 -5.12 51.10
CA GLU A 78 35.12 -4.43 50.74
C GLU A 78 34.16 -5.38 50.03
N GLU A 79 33.11 -5.83 50.72
CA GLU A 79 31.90 -6.30 50.05
C GLU A 79 31.46 -5.22 49.06
N ILE A 80 31.45 -5.52 47.76
CA ILE A 80 30.97 -4.61 46.72
C ILE A 80 29.46 -4.41 46.92
N THR A 81 29.08 -3.53 47.83
CA THR A 81 27.69 -3.14 48.06
C THR A 81 27.36 -2.02 47.09
N PHE A 82 26.79 -2.36 45.94
CA PHE A 82 26.10 -1.35 45.14
C PHE A 82 24.98 -0.77 45.99
N THR A 83 25.01 0.55 46.21
CA THR A 83 23.88 1.20 46.89
C THR A 83 22.63 0.99 46.04
N LEU A 84 21.47 0.78 46.68
CA LEU A 84 20.19 0.63 45.98
C LEU A 84 19.98 1.77 44.96
N PHE A 85 20.46 2.97 45.27
CA PHE A 85 20.48 4.12 44.38
C PHE A 85 21.28 3.90 43.08
N GLN A 86 22.48 3.32 43.13
CA GLN A 86 23.29 3.01 41.95
C GLN A 86 22.65 1.92 41.08
N LEU A 87 22.01 0.91 41.68
CA LEU A 87 21.27 -0.11 40.94
C LEU A 87 20.03 0.47 40.25
N LEU A 88 19.29 1.34 40.94
CA LEU A 88 18.11 2.01 40.38
C LEU A 88 18.47 2.99 39.25
N THR A 89 19.57 3.73 39.38
CA THR A 89 20.03 4.64 38.31
C THR A 89 20.52 3.89 37.08
N ALA A 90 21.27 2.80 37.25
CA ALA A 90 21.67 1.92 36.14
C ALA A 90 20.46 1.27 35.45
N ALA A 91 19.48 0.76 36.21
CA ALA A 91 18.25 0.20 35.66
C ALA A 91 17.43 1.25 34.90
N ALA A 92 17.32 2.47 35.43
CA ALA A 92 16.65 3.58 34.77
C ALA A 92 17.36 3.98 33.46
N ALA A 93 18.70 4.01 33.44
CA ALA A 93 19.48 4.31 32.24
C ALA A 93 19.29 3.23 31.15
N VAL A 94 19.33 1.95 31.52
CA VAL A 94 19.05 0.83 30.60
C VAL A 94 17.62 0.93 30.06
N ALA A 95 16.64 1.21 30.91
CA ALA A 95 15.25 1.39 30.50
C ALA A 95 15.10 2.59 29.55
N ALA A 96 15.79 3.70 29.80
CA ALA A 96 15.79 4.88 28.94
C ALA A 96 16.44 4.59 27.57
N ILE A 97 17.57 3.88 27.53
CA ILE A 97 18.23 3.45 26.28
C ILE A 97 17.33 2.49 25.50
N ALA A 98 16.73 1.52 26.18
CA ALA A 98 15.78 0.59 25.57
C ALA A 98 14.58 1.35 24.99
N ALA A 99 13.97 2.25 25.76
CA ALA A 99 12.87 3.10 25.31
C ALA A 99 13.28 3.95 24.09
N ALA A 100 14.44 4.60 24.13
CA ALA A 100 14.97 5.37 23.02
C ALA A 100 15.19 4.50 21.77
N TYR A 101 15.76 3.30 21.92
CA TYR A 101 15.94 2.34 20.84
C TYR A 101 14.61 1.86 20.25
N PHE A 102 13.62 1.53 21.11
CA PHE A 102 12.28 1.15 20.66
C PHE A 102 11.57 2.29 19.94
N MET A 103 11.66 3.53 20.46
CA MET A 103 11.12 4.70 19.79
C MET A 103 11.80 4.96 18.45
N TYR A 104 13.13 4.85 18.40
CA TYR A 104 13.90 4.98 17.16
C TYR A 104 13.49 3.92 16.13
N LYS A 105 13.45 2.64 16.52
CA LYS A 105 13.04 1.54 15.63
C LYS A 105 11.61 1.71 15.15
N ARG A 106 10.70 2.12 16.04
CA ARG A 106 9.31 2.42 15.69
C ARG A 106 9.22 3.58 14.70
N ALA A 107 9.98 4.65 14.92
CA ALA A 107 10.03 5.80 14.01
C ALA A 107 10.65 5.44 12.65
N ALA A 108 11.75 4.68 12.64
CA ALA A 108 12.42 4.20 11.43
C ALA A 108 11.56 3.22 10.63
N SER A 109 10.64 2.51 11.29
CA SER A 109 9.69 1.59 10.62
C SER A 109 8.42 2.28 10.08
N ALA A 110 8.22 3.57 10.37
CA ALA A 110 7.02 4.28 9.94
C ALA A 110 7.11 4.63 8.45
N THR A 111 6.04 4.34 7.71
CA THR A 111 5.91 4.73 6.31
C THR A 111 5.03 5.97 6.22
N TYR A 112 5.58 7.04 5.67
CA TYR A 112 4.89 8.30 5.42
C TYR A 112 4.62 8.47 3.93
N LEU A 113 3.42 8.94 3.59
CA LEU A 113 3.12 9.51 2.29
C LEU A 113 3.46 11.00 2.36
N VAL A 114 4.54 11.37 1.67
CA VAL A 114 5.07 12.73 1.68
C VAL A 114 4.27 13.62 0.75
N ASP A 115 4.09 13.17 -0.50
CA ASP A 115 3.26 13.84 -1.49
C ASP A 115 2.80 12.84 -2.56
N PHE A 116 1.79 13.20 -3.33
CA PHE A 116 1.33 12.45 -4.50
C PHE A 116 0.75 13.38 -5.56
N TYR A 117 0.68 12.86 -6.78
CA TYR A 117 0.10 13.52 -7.94
C TYR A 117 -0.76 12.55 -8.73
N SER A 118 -1.90 13.03 -9.20
CA SER A 118 -2.77 12.35 -10.16
C SER A 118 -2.59 13.01 -11.52
N PHE A 119 -2.18 12.22 -12.52
CA PHE A 119 -1.87 12.72 -13.86
C PHE A 119 -3.07 13.45 -14.46
N ARG A 120 -2.87 14.67 -14.97
CA ARG A 120 -3.87 15.32 -15.80
C ARG A 120 -3.50 15.13 -17.27
N PRO A 121 -4.26 14.35 -18.04
CA PRO A 121 -4.07 14.29 -19.48
C PRO A 121 -4.25 15.68 -20.11
N PRO A 122 -3.45 16.04 -21.12
CA PRO A 122 -3.61 17.29 -21.85
C PRO A 122 -5.04 17.47 -22.40
N SER A 123 -5.63 18.67 -22.25
CA SER A 123 -7.01 18.93 -22.71
C SER A 123 -7.23 18.67 -24.20
N ARG A 124 -6.20 18.82 -25.04
CA ARG A 124 -6.24 18.48 -26.48
C ARG A 124 -6.49 17.00 -26.77
N LEU A 125 -6.35 16.13 -25.77
CA LEU A 125 -6.56 14.68 -25.86
C LEU A 125 -7.93 14.25 -25.28
N GLU A 126 -8.75 15.21 -24.87
CA GLU A 126 -10.14 14.95 -24.54
C GLU A 126 -10.85 14.39 -25.79
N THR A 127 -11.61 13.33 -25.59
CA THR A 127 -12.31 12.56 -26.62
C THR A 127 -13.72 12.28 -26.12
N THR A 128 -14.69 12.59 -26.97
CA THR A 128 -16.12 12.35 -26.72
C THR A 128 -16.49 10.90 -26.99
N ARG A 129 -17.58 10.43 -26.37
CA ARG A 129 -18.17 9.12 -26.69
C ARG A 129 -18.52 9.02 -28.18
N LYS A 130 -19.08 10.11 -28.72
CA LYS A 130 -19.44 10.19 -30.14
C LYS A 130 -18.23 9.97 -31.05
N GLU A 131 -17.10 10.63 -30.80
CA GLU A 131 -15.88 10.43 -31.59
C GLU A 131 -15.43 8.98 -31.57
N ILE A 132 -15.41 8.31 -30.41
CA ILE A 132 -15.01 6.90 -30.32
C ILE A 132 -15.93 6.02 -31.17
N ILE A 133 -17.25 6.20 -31.04
CA ILE A 133 -18.25 5.41 -31.78
C ILE A 133 -18.20 5.70 -33.28
N ASP A 134 -18.04 6.96 -33.69
CA ASP A 134 -17.90 7.35 -35.10
C ASP A 134 -16.63 6.76 -35.71
N GLY A 135 -15.52 6.70 -34.94
CA GLY A 135 -14.32 5.98 -35.32
C GLY A 135 -14.58 4.49 -35.55
N CYS A 136 -15.28 3.80 -34.64
CA CYS A 136 -15.66 2.40 -34.83
C CYS A 136 -16.56 2.16 -36.06
N LYS A 137 -17.34 3.16 -36.49
CA LYS A 137 -18.22 3.09 -37.68
C LYS A 137 -17.47 3.23 -39.01
N LEU A 138 -16.19 3.62 -38.99
CA LEU A 138 -15.38 3.72 -40.18
C LEU A 138 -15.26 2.36 -40.90
N PRO A 139 -15.52 2.27 -42.22
CA PRO A 139 -15.48 1.02 -42.97
C PRO A 139 -14.16 0.26 -42.80
N GLU A 140 -13.06 0.99 -42.65
CA GLU A 140 -11.72 0.45 -42.48
C GLU A 140 -11.62 -0.42 -41.21
N ASN A 141 -12.33 -0.08 -40.14
CA ASN A 141 -12.27 -0.79 -38.86
C ASN A 141 -13.05 -2.11 -38.85
N ASN A 142 -13.86 -2.38 -39.88
CA ASN A 142 -14.63 -3.63 -40.03
C ASN A 142 -15.43 -4.04 -38.77
N CYS A 143 -15.90 -3.06 -38.00
CA CYS A 143 -16.67 -3.31 -36.79
C CYS A 143 -18.13 -3.59 -37.15
N SER A 144 -18.68 -4.73 -36.73
CA SER A 144 -20.07 -5.04 -37.07
C SER A 144 -21.07 -4.09 -36.38
N PRO A 145 -22.22 -3.77 -37.01
CA PRO A 145 -23.23 -2.91 -36.41
C PRO A 145 -23.70 -3.37 -35.02
N ASN A 146 -23.77 -4.69 -34.80
CA ASN A 146 -24.15 -5.27 -33.52
C ASN A 146 -23.15 -4.98 -32.39
N LEU A 147 -21.85 -4.91 -32.71
CA LEU A 147 -20.81 -4.57 -31.75
C LEU A 147 -20.78 -3.08 -31.45
N ILE A 148 -20.99 -2.24 -32.47
CA ILE A 148 -21.11 -0.79 -32.31
C ILE A 148 -22.28 -0.47 -31.38
N ASN A 149 -23.47 -1.03 -31.63
CA ASN A 149 -24.64 -0.86 -30.77
C ASN A 149 -24.39 -1.37 -29.34
N PHE A 150 -23.62 -2.45 -29.19
CA PHE A 150 -23.24 -2.95 -27.87
C PHE A 150 -22.32 -1.97 -27.14
N MET A 151 -21.26 -1.48 -27.79
CA MET A 151 -20.33 -0.51 -27.20
C MET A 151 -21.03 0.80 -26.82
N GLU A 152 -21.88 1.33 -27.71
CA GLU A 152 -22.66 2.54 -27.47
C GLU A 152 -23.51 2.40 -26.20
N LYS A 153 -24.30 1.30 -26.11
CA LYS A 153 -25.12 1.01 -24.93
C LYS A 153 -24.30 0.83 -23.66
N VAL A 154 -23.16 0.14 -23.73
CA VAL A 154 -22.27 -0.03 -22.57
C VAL A 154 -21.72 1.32 -22.12
N MET A 155 -21.24 2.16 -23.03
CA MET A 155 -20.71 3.49 -22.71
C MET A 155 -21.79 4.40 -22.10
N GLU A 156 -23.02 4.37 -22.61
CA GLU A 156 -24.16 5.14 -22.06
C GLU A 156 -24.48 4.78 -20.61
N ILE A 157 -24.52 3.49 -20.28
CA ILE A 157 -24.88 3.03 -18.93
C ILE A 157 -23.68 2.92 -17.98
N SER A 158 -22.45 3.08 -18.50
CA SER A 158 -21.20 2.84 -17.77
C SER A 158 -21.06 3.73 -16.54
N GLY A 159 -21.63 4.95 -16.57
CA GLY A 159 -21.41 6.01 -15.59
C GLY A 159 -20.21 6.91 -15.90
N ILE A 160 -19.53 6.69 -17.03
CA ILE A 160 -18.47 7.55 -17.53
C ILE A 160 -19.10 8.72 -18.28
N GLY A 161 -18.59 9.93 -18.04
CA GLY A 161 -18.99 11.16 -18.70
C GLY A 161 -18.77 11.11 -20.21
N ASP A 162 -19.35 12.07 -20.91
CA ASP A 162 -19.25 12.11 -22.38
C ASP A 162 -17.81 12.38 -22.84
N ARG A 163 -17.09 13.26 -22.12
CA ARG A 163 -15.74 13.70 -22.44
C ARG A 163 -14.73 13.08 -21.49
N THR A 164 -13.79 12.32 -22.04
CA THR A 164 -12.74 11.59 -21.30
C THR A 164 -11.44 11.56 -22.09
N TYR A 165 -10.39 10.92 -21.59
CA TYR A 165 -9.05 11.03 -22.19
C TYR A 165 -8.55 9.71 -22.79
N PHE A 166 -8.04 9.82 -24.02
CA PHE A 166 -7.31 8.78 -24.74
C PHE A 166 -5.96 9.33 -25.20
N HIS A 167 -4.94 8.48 -25.24
CA HIS A 167 -3.67 8.87 -25.86
C HIS A 167 -3.85 9.16 -27.36
N ASP A 168 -3.02 10.03 -27.93
CA ASP A 168 -3.11 10.39 -29.35
C ASP A 168 -3.04 9.16 -30.27
N ALA A 169 -2.15 8.22 -29.95
CA ALA A 169 -2.03 6.96 -30.67
C ALA A 169 -3.31 6.12 -30.63
N CYS A 170 -4.08 6.14 -29.54
CA CYS A 170 -5.37 5.46 -29.49
C CYS A 170 -6.36 6.11 -30.45
N ARG A 171 -6.41 7.44 -30.47
CA ARG A 171 -7.27 8.20 -31.39
C ARG A 171 -6.89 7.91 -32.84
N ARG A 172 -5.60 7.88 -33.16
CA ARG A 172 -5.10 7.51 -34.49
C ARG A 172 -5.44 6.06 -34.85
N ALA A 173 -5.27 5.11 -33.93
CA ALA A 173 -5.63 3.71 -34.16
C ALA A 173 -7.13 3.55 -34.46
N ILE A 174 -7.99 4.30 -33.75
CA ILE A 174 -9.44 4.29 -33.95
C ILE A 174 -9.86 5.01 -35.24
N HIS A 175 -9.30 6.18 -35.56
CA HIS A 175 -9.80 7.03 -36.66
C HIS A 175 -9.05 6.89 -37.99
N GLN A 176 -7.83 6.34 -37.96
CA GLN A 176 -6.95 6.24 -39.13
C GLN A 176 -6.49 4.81 -39.39
N LYS A 177 -6.95 3.84 -38.58
CA LYS A 177 -6.55 2.43 -38.62
C LYS A 177 -5.04 2.23 -38.70
N LEU A 178 -4.30 3.03 -37.92
CA LEU A 178 -2.86 2.83 -37.80
C LEU A 178 -2.57 1.64 -36.89
N ASP A 179 -1.62 0.83 -37.33
CA ASP A 179 -1.19 -0.35 -36.57
C ASP A 179 -0.64 0.05 -35.21
N ILE A 180 -1.14 -0.62 -34.18
CA ILE A 180 -0.60 -0.53 -32.82
C ILE A 180 0.84 -1.02 -32.85
N ASN A 181 1.76 -0.18 -32.41
CA ASN A 181 3.18 -0.48 -32.39
C ASN A 181 3.79 -0.18 -31.01
N MET A 182 4.95 -0.80 -30.76
CA MET A 182 5.65 -0.67 -29.48
C MET A 182 6.12 0.75 -29.19
N THR A 183 6.41 1.56 -30.21
CA THR A 183 6.88 2.94 -30.03
C THR A 183 5.79 3.79 -29.41
N ASP A 184 4.60 3.77 -30.00
CA ASP A 184 3.44 4.50 -29.51
C ASP A 184 3.00 4.01 -28.10
N ALA A 185 3.04 2.70 -27.86
CA ALA A 185 2.74 2.12 -26.56
C ALA A 185 3.75 2.56 -25.47
N ARG A 186 5.05 2.65 -25.83
CA ARG A 186 6.07 3.20 -24.93
C ARG A 186 5.82 4.66 -24.64
N GLU A 187 5.56 5.48 -25.66
CA GLU A 187 5.28 6.90 -25.49
C GLU A 187 4.10 7.14 -24.54
N GLU A 188 2.98 6.44 -24.73
CA GLU A 188 1.80 6.55 -23.87
C GLU A 188 2.15 6.30 -22.39
N SER A 189 2.87 5.22 -22.12
CA SER A 189 3.19 4.83 -20.74
C SER A 189 4.25 5.74 -20.12
N GLU A 190 5.32 6.04 -20.86
CA GLU A 190 6.43 6.85 -20.39
C GLU A 190 5.99 8.30 -20.16
N LEU A 191 5.11 8.87 -20.99
CA LEU A 191 4.60 10.23 -20.81
C LEU A 191 3.86 10.39 -19.48
N ALA A 192 2.87 9.53 -19.20
CA ALA A 192 2.10 9.60 -17.95
C ALA A 192 2.99 9.39 -16.71
N LEU A 193 3.93 8.44 -16.78
CA LEU A 193 4.87 8.17 -15.69
C LEU A 193 5.83 9.34 -15.46
N ASN A 194 6.45 9.84 -16.52
CA ASN A 194 7.46 10.91 -16.42
C ASN A 194 6.83 12.21 -15.91
N VAL A 195 5.68 12.62 -16.46
CA VAL A 195 4.98 13.82 -15.96
C VAL A 195 4.61 13.66 -14.49
N SER A 196 4.11 12.49 -14.09
CA SER A 196 3.69 12.28 -12.70
C SER A 196 4.86 12.30 -11.72
N ILE A 197 5.96 11.64 -12.06
CA ILE A 197 7.17 11.59 -11.22
C ILE A 197 7.81 12.97 -11.14
N GLN A 198 7.91 13.68 -12.26
CA GLN A 198 8.48 15.03 -12.31
C GLN A 198 7.71 15.97 -11.37
N HIS A 199 6.37 15.94 -11.40
CA HIS A 199 5.54 16.78 -10.52
C HIS A 199 5.79 16.53 -9.03
N VAL A 200 5.90 15.26 -8.62
CA VAL A 200 6.23 14.89 -7.24
C VAL A 200 7.64 15.35 -6.87
N LEU A 201 8.62 15.21 -7.76
CA LEU A 201 9.99 15.69 -7.52
C LEU A 201 10.03 17.22 -7.34
N ASP A 202 9.35 17.96 -8.23
CA ASP A 202 9.29 19.42 -8.21
C ASP A 202 8.66 19.94 -6.92
N ARG A 203 7.49 19.40 -6.55
CA ARG A 203 6.77 19.83 -5.34
C ARG A 203 7.50 19.47 -4.05
N THR A 204 8.25 18.39 -4.06
CA THR A 204 9.02 17.97 -2.88
C THR A 204 10.42 18.59 -2.86
N GLY A 205 10.85 19.26 -3.93
CA GLY A 205 12.19 19.81 -4.09
C GLY A 205 13.30 18.76 -4.07
N LEU A 206 12.97 17.48 -4.29
CA LEU A 206 13.93 16.39 -4.24
C LEU A 206 14.59 16.19 -5.60
N LYS A 207 15.90 15.95 -5.56
CA LYS A 207 16.67 15.56 -6.74
C LYS A 207 16.56 14.04 -6.96
N PRO A 208 16.65 13.55 -8.21
CA PRO A 208 16.67 12.11 -8.49
C PRO A 208 17.71 11.32 -7.67
N SER A 209 18.89 11.90 -7.40
CA SER A 209 19.93 11.27 -6.58
C SER A 209 19.52 10.98 -5.13
N GLN A 210 18.45 11.62 -4.64
CA GLN A 210 17.92 11.45 -3.29
C GLN A 210 16.82 10.39 -3.18
N ILE A 211 16.46 9.73 -4.28
CA ILE A 211 15.47 8.64 -4.32
C ILE A 211 16.20 7.29 -4.27
N ASP A 212 15.78 6.42 -3.36
CA ASP A 212 16.42 5.13 -3.06
C ASP A 212 15.72 3.93 -3.71
N GLY A 213 14.44 4.08 -4.04
CA GLY A 213 13.66 3.05 -4.69
C GLY A 213 12.60 3.60 -5.64
N LEU A 214 12.24 2.79 -6.63
CA LEU A 214 11.22 3.09 -7.63
C LEU A 214 10.35 1.86 -7.86
N ILE A 215 9.05 1.98 -7.67
CA ILE A 215 8.08 0.94 -8.01
C ILE A 215 7.18 1.46 -9.11
N ILE A 216 7.30 0.89 -10.32
CA ILE A 216 6.40 1.18 -11.44
C ILE A 216 5.33 0.11 -11.52
N ASN A 217 4.07 0.50 -11.75
CA ASN A 217 3.02 -0.42 -12.15
C ASN A 217 2.44 -0.06 -13.52
N CYS A 218 2.25 -1.09 -14.35
CA CYS A 218 1.46 -1.06 -15.57
C CYS A 218 1.04 -2.50 -15.83
N THR A 219 -0.26 -2.78 -15.88
CA THR A 219 -0.73 -4.17 -15.84
C THR A 219 -0.37 -4.91 -17.11
N ALA A 220 -0.64 -4.28 -18.24
CA ALA A 220 -0.72 -5.00 -19.50
C ALA A 220 0.26 -4.52 -20.58
N PHE A 221 1.15 -3.59 -20.22
CA PHE A 221 2.31 -3.25 -21.03
C PHE A 221 3.59 -3.44 -20.23
N ASN A 222 4.25 -4.56 -20.47
CA ASN A 222 5.45 -5.01 -19.78
C ASN A 222 6.61 -5.27 -20.77
N PRO A 223 7.16 -4.22 -21.40
CA PRO A 223 8.14 -4.37 -22.45
C PRO A 223 9.53 -4.71 -21.88
N THR A 224 10.45 -5.13 -22.76
CA THR A 224 11.88 -5.29 -22.44
C THR A 224 12.71 -4.26 -23.22
N PRO A 225 13.53 -3.42 -22.57
CA PRO A 225 13.65 -3.19 -21.12
C PRO A 225 12.36 -2.68 -20.47
N SER A 226 12.22 -2.90 -19.16
CA SER A 226 11.02 -2.55 -18.36
C SER A 226 10.74 -1.04 -18.32
N LEU A 227 9.50 -0.66 -17.98
CA LEU A 227 9.14 0.74 -17.76
C LEU A 227 9.93 1.36 -16.60
N SER A 228 10.22 0.58 -15.54
CA SER A 228 11.10 1.04 -14.46
C SER A 228 12.51 1.40 -14.95
N ALA A 229 13.07 0.65 -15.91
CA ALA A 229 14.36 0.96 -16.50
C ALA A 229 14.30 2.21 -17.40
N ALA A 230 13.21 2.39 -18.15
CA ALA A 230 12.97 3.58 -18.95
C ALA A 230 12.92 4.86 -18.09
N VAL A 231 12.19 4.81 -16.96
CA VAL A 231 12.14 5.90 -15.97
C VAL A 231 13.51 6.16 -15.34
N VAL A 232 14.27 5.13 -14.98
CA VAL A 232 15.66 5.29 -14.48
C VAL A 232 16.55 6.01 -15.49
N LYS A 233 16.46 5.63 -16.77
CA LYS A 233 17.19 6.30 -17.84
C LYS A 233 16.76 7.76 -17.98
N HIS A 234 15.46 8.05 -17.95
CA HIS A 234 14.91 9.39 -18.14
C HIS A 234 15.35 10.37 -17.05
N PHE A 235 15.14 10.01 -15.78
CA PHE A 235 15.47 10.88 -14.64
C PHE A 235 16.93 10.81 -14.19
N LYS A 236 17.73 9.92 -14.79
CA LYS A 236 19.12 9.65 -14.39
C LYS A 236 19.22 9.34 -12.89
N PHE A 237 18.34 8.48 -12.41
CA PHE A 237 18.39 7.98 -11.03
C PHE A 237 19.75 7.33 -10.74
N LYS A 238 20.18 7.35 -9.48
CA LYS A 238 21.48 6.81 -9.08
C LYS A 238 21.62 5.32 -9.41
N SER A 239 22.84 4.87 -9.70
CA SER A 239 23.14 3.48 -10.06
C SER A 239 22.74 2.45 -8.99
N SER A 240 22.61 2.86 -7.73
CA SER A 240 22.20 2.01 -6.62
C SER A 240 20.68 1.99 -6.38
N ILE A 241 19.86 2.58 -7.26
CA ILE A 241 18.41 2.63 -7.09
C ILE A 241 17.80 1.22 -7.13
N ARG A 242 16.89 0.92 -6.21
CA ARG A 242 16.17 -0.36 -6.17
C ARG A 242 14.87 -0.24 -6.97
N THR A 243 14.76 -0.95 -8.08
CA THR A 243 13.57 -0.90 -8.93
C THR A 243 12.70 -2.15 -8.79
N VAL A 244 11.38 -1.96 -8.86
CA VAL A 244 10.38 -3.02 -8.98
C VAL A 244 9.43 -2.63 -10.10
N ASN A 245 9.15 -3.55 -11.03
CA ASN A 245 8.17 -3.36 -12.10
C ASN A 245 7.02 -4.36 -11.91
N LEU A 246 5.83 -3.88 -11.55
CA LEU A 246 4.65 -4.70 -11.33
C LEU A 246 3.79 -4.74 -12.59
N SER A 247 3.47 -5.96 -13.06
CA SER A 247 2.52 -6.24 -14.13
C SER A 247 1.52 -7.31 -13.71
N GLY A 248 0.42 -7.47 -14.46
CA GLY A 248 -0.57 -8.53 -14.24
C GLY A 248 -1.40 -8.44 -12.95
N MET A 249 -1.26 -7.38 -12.15
CA MET A 249 -1.98 -7.21 -10.87
C MET A 249 -3.32 -6.45 -11.01
N GLY A 250 -3.57 -5.85 -12.18
CA GLY A 250 -4.77 -5.06 -12.46
C GLY A 250 -4.87 -3.82 -11.58
N CYS A 251 -6.10 -3.35 -11.37
CA CYS A 251 -6.35 -2.09 -10.68
C CYS A 251 -5.91 -2.06 -9.20
N ALA A 252 -5.64 -3.21 -8.58
CA ALA A 252 -5.10 -3.29 -7.21
C ALA A 252 -3.60 -2.97 -7.13
N ALA A 253 -2.91 -2.84 -8.27
CA ALA A 253 -1.46 -2.69 -8.32
C ALA A 253 -0.94 -1.50 -7.50
N SER A 254 -1.69 -0.39 -7.42
CA SER A 254 -1.26 0.80 -6.66
C SER A 254 -1.20 0.54 -5.15
N VAL A 255 -2.23 -0.08 -4.58
CA VAL A 255 -2.26 -0.44 -3.15
C VAL A 255 -1.25 -1.56 -2.85
N ILE A 256 -1.02 -2.46 -3.81
CA ILE A 256 0.05 -3.46 -3.71
C ILE A 256 1.44 -2.79 -3.73
N SER A 257 1.66 -1.77 -4.56
CA SER A 257 2.91 -1.00 -4.56
C SER A 257 3.17 -0.32 -3.22
N VAL A 258 2.14 0.19 -2.55
CA VAL A 258 2.26 0.73 -1.18
C VAL A 258 2.75 -0.35 -0.20
N ASP A 259 2.20 -1.56 -0.29
CA ASP A 259 2.58 -2.71 0.55
C ASP A 259 4.07 -3.06 0.38
N ILE A 260 4.52 -3.14 -0.87
CA ILE A 260 5.91 -3.44 -1.22
C ILE A 260 6.83 -2.30 -0.78
N ALA A 261 6.46 -1.05 -1.05
CA ALA A 261 7.23 0.12 -0.62
C ALA A 261 7.37 0.18 0.90
N ARG A 262 6.31 -0.13 1.66
CA ARG A 262 6.36 -0.22 3.11
C ARG A 262 7.41 -1.25 3.55
N ASP A 263 7.45 -2.42 2.93
CA ASP A 263 8.41 -3.47 3.31
C ASP A 263 9.84 -3.11 2.91
N MET A 264 10.03 -2.47 1.74
CA MET A 264 11.32 -1.91 1.34
C MET A 264 11.80 -0.81 2.29
N LEU A 265 10.93 0.10 2.72
CA LEU A 265 11.26 1.15 3.70
C LEU A 265 11.60 0.55 5.06
N LYS A 266 10.85 -0.45 5.52
CA LYS A 266 11.17 -1.18 6.77
C LYS A 266 12.55 -1.85 6.69
N ALA A 267 12.92 -2.41 5.54
CA ALA A 267 14.22 -3.01 5.32
C ALA A 267 15.37 -1.99 5.19
N HIS A 268 15.06 -0.75 4.80
CA HIS A 268 16.04 0.30 4.54
C HIS A 268 15.67 1.61 5.26
N PRO A 269 16.07 1.77 6.54
CA PRO A 269 15.86 3.00 7.30
C PRO A 269 16.41 4.25 6.59
N GLY A 270 15.68 5.36 6.65
CA GLY A 270 16.13 6.62 6.07
C GLY A 270 16.02 6.70 4.54
N SER A 271 15.16 5.87 3.93
CA SER A 271 15.00 5.80 2.48
C SER A 271 13.77 6.54 1.96
N ARG A 272 13.82 6.88 0.67
CA ARG A 272 12.72 7.47 -0.10
C ARG A 272 12.39 6.60 -1.31
N ILE A 273 11.11 6.27 -1.48
CA ILE A 273 10.63 5.42 -2.56
C ILE A 273 9.53 6.15 -3.32
N ILE A 274 9.68 6.24 -4.64
CA ILE A 274 8.59 6.67 -5.52
C ILE A 274 7.83 5.44 -5.97
N ILE A 275 6.51 5.47 -5.78
CA ILE A 275 5.59 4.56 -6.46
C ILE A 275 4.91 5.34 -7.58
N ALA A 276 4.87 4.82 -8.79
CA ALA A 276 4.20 5.46 -9.91
C ALA A 276 3.51 4.42 -10.79
N GLY A 277 2.48 4.85 -11.51
CA GLY A 277 1.66 3.94 -12.27
C GLY A 277 0.89 4.59 -13.39
N THR A 278 0.61 3.80 -14.42
CA THR A 278 -0.26 4.13 -15.55
C THR A 278 -0.82 2.82 -16.12
N GLU A 279 -1.85 2.90 -16.95
CA GLU A 279 -2.32 1.76 -17.72
C GLU A 279 -2.23 2.11 -19.19
N ASN A 280 -1.62 1.20 -19.95
CA ASN A 280 -1.52 1.34 -21.39
C ASN A 280 -2.82 0.82 -22.02
N ILE A 281 -3.61 1.73 -22.57
CA ILE A 281 -4.87 1.39 -23.20
C ILE A 281 -4.72 1.11 -24.70
N LEU A 282 -3.67 1.63 -25.36
CA LEU A 282 -3.38 1.33 -26.76
C LEU A 282 -3.03 -0.15 -26.97
N TRP A 283 -2.02 -0.64 -26.25
CA TRP A 283 -1.52 -2.02 -26.37
C TRP A 283 -2.56 -3.07 -25.98
N ASN A 284 -3.55 -2.65 -25.20
CA ASN A 284 -4.66 -3.46 -24.73
C ASN A 284 -5.94 -3.31 -25.53
N MET A 285 -5.94 -2.48 -26.58
CA MET A 285 -7.14 -2.25 -27.36
C MET A 285 -7.54 -3.54 -28.06
N TYR A 286 -8.72 -4.04 -27.70
CA TYR A 286 -9.24 -5.29 -28.25
C TYR A 286 -9.94 -5.01 -29.57
N ASP A 287 -9.51 -5.67 -30.65
CA ASP A 287 -10.03 -5.50 -32.01
C ASP A 287 -10.89 -6.70 -32.48
N GLY A 288 -11.24 -7.61 -31.57
CA GLY A 288 -12.10 -8.77 -31.86
C GLY A 288 -13.59 -8.52 -31.56
N ASP A 289 -14.38 -9.58 -31.60
CA ASP A 289 -15.85 -9.53 -31.52
C ASP A 289 -16.43 -10.02 -30.19
N GLN A 290 -15.61 -10.49 -29.25
CA GLN A 290 -16.09 -10.97 -27.96
C GLN A 290 -16.51 -9.82 -27.05
N LYS A 291 -17.82 -9.75 -26.77
CA LYS A 291 -18.43 -8.73 -25.90
C LYS A 291 -17.78 -8.63 -24.52
N SER A 292 -17.39 -9.75 -23.91
CA SER A 292 -16.75 -9.76 -22.58
C SER A 292 -15.35 -9.13 -22.57
N MET A 293 -14.71 -9.02 -23.74
CA MET A 293 -13.43 -8.33 -23.92
C MET A 293 -13.67 -6.88 -24.35
N LEU A 294 -14.62 -6.61 -25.25
CA LEU A 294 -14.95 -5.25 -25.70
C LEU A 294 -15.39 -4.28 -24.59
N ILE A 295 -15.88 -4.79 -23.45
CA ILE A 295 -16.19 -3.95 -22.28
C ILE A 295 -14.96 -3.13 -21.86
N THR A 296 -13.74 -3.65 -22.01
CA THR A 296 -12.53 -2.92 -21.60
C THR A 296 -12.32 -1.65 -22.43
N ASN A 297 -12.54 -1.71 -23.74
CA ASN A 297 -12.49 -0.53 -24.62
C ASN A 297 -13.53 0.53 -24.21
N CYS A 298 -14.65 0.09 -23.62
CA CYS A 298 -15.72 1.00 -23.20
C CYS A 298 -15.41 1.72 -21.89
N ILE A 299 -14.80 1.03 -20.91
CA ILE A 299 -14.69 1.54 -19.53
C ILE A 299 -13.31 2.08 -19.16
N PHE A 300 -12.24 1.59 -19.79
CA PHE A 300 -10.88 2.04 -19.45
C PHE A 300 -10.52 3.33 -20.17
N ARG A 301 -9.78 4.18 -19.46
CA ARG A 301 -9.30 5.47 -19.95
C ARG A 301 -7.86 5.68 -19.51
N TRP A 302 -7.19 6.58 -20.21
CA TRP A 302 -5.79 6.85 -19.94
C TRP A 302 -5.63 7.73 -18.70
N GLY A 303 -4.68 7.37 -17.84
CA GLY A 303 -4.42 8.05 -16.58
C GLY A 303 -3.10 7.62 -15.97
N GLY A 304 -2.76 8.23 -14.84
CA GLY A 304 -1.52 7.91 -14.14
C GLY A 304 -1.43 8.55 -12.77
N PHE A 305 -0.42 8.15 -12.02
CA PHE A 305 -0.11 8.73 -10.72
C PHE A 305 1.37 8.59 -10.37
N ALA A 306 1.82 9.40 -9.41
CA ALA A 306 3.04 9.15 -8.66
C ALA A 306 2.82 9.52 -7.19
N ALA A 307 3.48 8.82 -6.28
CA ALA A 307 3.46 9.10 -4.86
C ALA A 307 4.83 8.84 -4.23
N LEU A 308 5.26 9.76 -3.36
CA LEU A 308 6.51 9.65 -2.61
C LEU A 308 6.24 9.07 -1.23
N LEU A 309 6.76 7.88 -0.99
CA LEU A 309 6.77 7.24 0.33
C LEU A 309 8.14 7.38 0.97
N SER A 310 8.18 7.64 2.27
CA SER A 310 9.44 7.88 2.99
C SER A 310 9.39 7.39 4.43
N ASN A 311 10.52 6.94 4.95
CA ASN A 311 10.80 6.84 6.38
C ASN A 311 12.01 7.71 6.80
N HIS A 312 12.43 8.62 5.93
CA HIS A 312 13.50 9.57 6.20
C HIS A 312 13.05 10.61 7.22
N ALA A 313 13.89 10.86 8.25
CA ALA A 313 13.55 11.72 9.38
C ALA A 313 13.12 13.14 8.95
N LEU A 314 13.84 13.74 8.00
CA LEU A 314 13.54 15.06 7.44
C LEU A 314 12.17 15.17 6.74
N ASP A 315 11.58 14.05 6.32
CA ASP A 315 10.29 14.08 5.62
C ASP A 315 9.09 14.00 6.57
N ARG A 316 9.32 13.65 7.85
CA ARG A 316 8.27 13.40 8.83
C ARG A 316 7.40 14.63 9.11
N SER A 317 8.01 15.82 9.18
CA SER A 317 7.29 17.07 9.47
C SER A 317 6.44 17.55 8.29
N ARG A 318 6.86 17.24 7.06
CA ARG A 318 6.15 17.64 5.82
C ARG A 318 5.15 16.60 5.33
N ALA A 319 5.23 15.37 5.82
CA ALA A 319 4.36 14.27 5.40
C ALA A 319 2.88 14.62 5.47
N LYS A 320 2.14 14.28 4.41
CA LYS A 320 0.68 14.42 4.37
C LYS A 320 0.01 13.36 5.23
N TYR A 321 0.46 12.11 5.11
CA TYR A 321 -0.15 10.97 5.79
C TYR A 321 0.88 9.99 6.34
N LYS A 322 0.44 9.19 7.32
CA LYS A 322 1.17 8.05 7.85
C LYS A 322 0.38 6.79 7.61
N LEU A 323 1.02 5.76 7.06
CA LEU A 323 0.43 4.43 6.90
C LEU A 323 0.29 3.76 8.28
N GLN A 324 -0.92 3.31 8.61
CA GLN A 324 -1.21 2.58 9.84
C GLN A 324 -1.34 1.08 9.61
N HIS A 325 -2.20 0.69 8.67
CA HIS A 325 -2.53 -0.72 8.42
C HIS A 325 -2.56 -1.01 6.92
N MET A 326 -2.26 -2.25 6.60
CA MET A 326 -2.38 -2.82 5.26
C MET A 326 -2.98 -4.20 5.39
N VAL A 327 -4.01 -4.49 4.59
CA VAL A 327 -4.67 -5.79 4.54
C VAL A 327 -4.80 -6.21 3.09
N ARG A 328 -4.31 -7.41 2.78
CA ARG A 328 -4.40 -8.01 1.45
C ARG A 328 -5.21 -9.28 1.51
N THR A 329 -6.20 -9.37 0.63
CA THR A 329 -6.95 -10.57 0.34
C THR A 329 -6.63 -11.01 -1.08
N HIS A 330 -6.29 -12.27 -1.24
CA HIS A 330 -6.04 -12.89 -2.54
C HIS A 330 -6.90 -14.15 -2.66
N LEU A 331 -7.71 -14.21 -3.71
CA LEU A 331 -8.60 -15.32 -4.00
C LEU A 331 -8.12 -16.17 -5.19
N GLY A 332 -6.83 -16.11 -5.54
CA GLY A 332 -6.32 -16.75 -6.76
C GLY A 332 -6.31 -18.27 -6.69
N SER A 333 -6.44 -18.85 -5.50
CA SER A 333 -6.64 -20.29 -5.33
C SER A 333 -8.09 -20.73 -5.52
N ASN A 334 -9.04 -19.80 -5.65
CA ASN A 334 -10.42 -20.10 -6.03
C ASN A 334 -10.53 -20.00 -7.57
N PRO A 335 -10.85 -21.09 -8.28
CA PRO A 335 -10.96 -21.09 -9.75
C PRO A 335 -11.92 -20.01 -10.28
N ASP A 336 -13.08 -19.84 -9.65
CA ASP A 336 -14.09 -18.84 -10.07
C ASP A 336 -13.55 -17.41 -9.96
N ALA A 337 -12.66 -17.17 -9.01
CA ALA A 337 -12.05 -15.86 -8.79
C ALA A 337 -10.79 -15.63 -9.64
N TYR A 338 -10.07 -16.68 -10.02
CA TYR A 338 -8.89 -16.57 -10.85
C TYR A 338 -9.25 -16.12 -12.28
N ASP A 339 -10.25 -16.78 -12.90
CA ASP A 339 -10.62 -16.59 -14.31
C ASP A 339 -11.54 -15.39 -14.58
N VAL A 340 -11.95 -14.67 -13.53
CA VAL A 340 -12.96 -13.61 -13.65
C VAL A 340 -12.44 -12.35 -14.35
N VAL A 341 -11.14 -12.08 -14.28
CA VAL A 341 -10.45 -11.05 -15.07
C VAL A 341 -9.14 -11.65 -15.54
N ILE A 342 -9.11 -12.01 -16.82
CA ILE A 342 -7.99 -12.75 -17.42
C ILE A 342 -7.68 -12.21 -18.81
N GLN A 343 -6.39 -12.06 -19.11
CA GLN A 343 -5.91 -11.76 -20.46
C GLN A 343 -5.71 -13.08 -21.21
N LYS A 344 -6.32 -13.21 -22.39
CA LYS A 344 -6.26 -14.42 -23.22
C LYS A 344 -6.62 -14.10 -24.67
N GLU A 345 -6.29 -15.01 -25.57
CA GLU A 345 -6.77 -15.00 -26.94
C GLU A 345 -8.27 -15.31 -27.00
N ASP A 346 -8.96 -14.67 -27.94
CA ASP A 346 -10.28 -15.08 -28.39
C ASP A 346 -10.19 -16.27 -29.38
N GLU A 347 -11.34 -16.69 -29.92
CA GLU A 347 -11.40 -17.84 -30.85
C GLU A 347 -10.68 -17.58 -32.18
N GLN A 348 -10.39 -16.32 -32.50
CA GLN A 348 -9.70 -15.86 -33.72
C GLN A 348 -8.22 -15.56 -33.44
N GLY A 349 -7.73 -15.81 -32.23
CA GLY A 349 -6.34 -15.54 -31.83
C GLY A 349 -6.05 -14.10 -31.42
N LYS A 350 -7.07 -13.23 -31.32
CA LYS A 350 -6.90 -11.83 -30.91
C LYS A 350 -6.82 -11.74 -29.39
N VAL A 351 -5.78 -11.10 -28.89
CA VAL A 351 -5.56 -10.97 -27.44
C VAL A 351 -6.47 -9.90 -26.86
N GLY A 352 -7.19 -10.24 -25.79
CA GLY A 352 -8.02 -9.30 -25.06
C GLY A 352 -8.09 -9.61 -23.57
N VAL A 353 -8.62 -8.67 -22.79
CA VAL A 353 -8.87 -8.88 -21.36
C VAL A 353 -10.35 -9.22 -21.18
N LYS A 354 -10.62 -10.49 -20.87
CA LYS A 354 -11.98 -10.96 -20.59
C LYS A 354 -12.41 -10.52 -19.20
N ILE A 355 -13.56 -9.86 -19.11
CA ILE A 355 -14.28 -9.63 -17.86
C ILE A 355 -15.43 -10.65 -17.75
N GLY A 356 -15.34 -11.52 -16.75
CA GLY A 356 -16.32 -12.55 -16.44
C GLY A 356 -17.58 -11.99 -15.79
N ARG A 357 -18.72 -12.67 -16.03
CA ARG A 357 -20.03 -12.29 -15.46
C ARG A 357 -20.04 -12.36 -13.93
N GLU A 358 -19.19 -13.20 -13.34
CA GLU A 358 -19.13 -13.43 -11.90
C GLU A 358 -18.32 -12.37 -11.13
N LEU A 359 -17.84 -11.33 -11.83
CA LEU A 359 -17.03 -10.26 -11.27
C LEU A 359 -17.64 -9.68 -9.99
N MET A 360 -18.94 -9.42 -10.00
CA MET A 360 -19.63 -8.82 -8.86
C MET A 360 -19.65 -9.74 -7.63
N ASN A 361 -19.91 -11.03 -7.85
CA ASN A 361 -19.94 -12.03 -6.78
C ASN A 361 -18.54 -12.24 -6.19
N VAL A 362 -17.52 -12.33 -7.03
CA VAL A 362 -16.12 -12.45 -6.62
C VAL A 362 -15.65 -11.20 -5.88
N ALA A 363 -16.00 -10.00 -6.37
CA ALA A 363 -15.67 -8.74 -5.73
C ALA A 363 -16.29 -8.61 -4.33
N ALA A 364 -17.57 -8.96 -4.19
CA ALA A 364 -18.25 -9.01 -2.89
C ALA A 364 -17.59 -10.00 -1.92
N MET A 365 -17.22 -11.19 -2.40
CA MET A 365 -16.51 -12.19 -1.61
C MET A 365 -15.14 -11.68 -1.12
N ALA A 366 -14.38 -11.06 -2.02
CA ALA A 366 -13.06 -10.51 -1.72
C ALA A 366 -13.15 -9.34 -0.72
N LEU A 367 -14.12 -8.44 -0.92
CA LEU A 367 -14.39 -7.33 -0.02
C LEU A 367 -14.74 -7.85 1.37
N LYS A 368 -15.69 -8.78 1.46
CA LYS A 368 -16.11 -9.38 2.74
C LYS A 368 -14.93 -9.98 3.51
N ARG A 369 -14.05 -10.73 2.84
CA ARG A 369 -12.85 -11.32 3.47
C ARG A 369 -11.84 -10.26 3.89
N ASN A 370 -11.67 -9.21 3.07
CA ASN A 370 -10.79 -8.09 3.39
C ASN A 370 -11.28 -7.32 4.62
N ILE A 371 -12.55 -6.90 4.66
CA ILE A 371 -13.11 -6.13 5.78
C ILE A 371 -13.20 -6.95 7.07
N THR A 372 -13.39 -8.27 6.97
CA THR A 372 -13.33 -9.16 8.14
C THR A 372 -11.94 -9.15 8.79
N SER A 373 -10.89 -9.05 7.98
CA SER A 373 -9.50 -8.96 8.46
C SER A 373 -9.12 -7.55 8.91
N LEU A 374 -9.69 -6.52 8.27
CA LEU A 374 -9.43 -5.12 8.58
C LEU A 374 -10.17 -4.67 9.85
N GLY A 375 -11.39 -5.13 10.07
CA GLY A 375 -12.28 -4.69 11.15
C GLY A 375 -11.61 -4.61 12.53
N PRO A 376 -10.98 -5.69 13.03
CA PRO A 376 -10.29 -5.68 14.33
C PRO A 376 -9.16 -4.67 14.47
N LEU A 377 -8.60 -4.20 13.35
CA LEU A 377 -7.48 -3.25 13.34
C LEU A 377 -7.96 -1.78 13.39
N VAL A 378 -9.18 -1.49 12.95
CA VAL A 378 -9.63 -0.10 12.71
C VAL A 378 -10.92 0.27 13.42
N LEU A 379 -11.80 -0.70 13.71
CA LEU A 379 -13.10 -0.43 14.29
C LEU A 379 -12.97 -0.12 15.79
N PRO A 380 -13.81 0.77 16.33
CA PRO A 380 -13.93 0.98 17.77
C PRO A 380 -14.26 -0.33 18.51
N VAL A 381 -13.85 -0.44 19.78
CA VAL A 381 -14.12 -1.63 20.61
C VAL A 381 -15.61 -1.94 20.71
N SER A 382 -16.49 -0.91 20.73
CA SER A 382 -17.94 -1.10 20.72
C SER A 382 -18.43 -1.88 19.51
N GLU A 383 -17.99 -1.51 18.30
CA GLU A 383 -18.31 -2.20 17.05
C GLU A 383 -17.77 -3.64 17.04
N GLN A 384 -16.56 -3.84 17.56
CA GLN A 384 -15.95 -5.16 17.66
C GLN A 384 -16.74 -6.09 18.59
N LEU A 385 -17.20 -5.58 19.74
CA LEU A 385 -18.01 -6.34 20.70
C LEU A 385 -19.38 -6.73 20.12
N ILE A 386 -20.04 -5.82 19.39
CA ILE A 386 -21.32 -6.12 18.72
C ILE A 386 -21.12 -7.22 17.68
N PHE A 387 -20.07 -7.12 16.87
CA PHE A 387 -19.75 -8.12 15.87
C PHE A 387 -19.43 -9.49 16.50
N ALA A 388 -18.60 -9.52 17.54
CA ALA A 388 -18.25 -10.74 18.26
C ALA A 388 -19.50 -11.39 18.90
N GLY A 389 -20.35 -10.59 19.55
CA GLY A 389 -21.62 -11.06 20.11
C GLY A 389 -22.55 -11.65 19.04
N ASN A 390 -22.71 -10.97 17.90
CA ASN A 390 -23.50 -11.47 16.77
C ASN A 390 -22.92 -12.79 16.22
N PHE A 391 -21.60 -12.89 16.12
CA PHE A 391 -20.94 -14.11 15.68
C PHE A 391 -21.20 -15.28 16.64
N VAL A 392 -21.02 -15.07 17.94
CA VAL A 392 -21.27 -16.09 18.98
C VAL A 392 -22.74 -16.52 18.98
N ALA A 393 -23.67 -15.57 18.97
CA ALA A 393 -25.10 -15.86 18.93
C ALA A 393 -25.48 -16.75 17.72
N ARG A 394 -24.87 -16.50 16.56
CA ARG A 394 -25.19 -17.24 15.33
C ARG A 394 -24.48 -18.59 15.23
N LYS A 395 -23.17 -18.62 15.50
CA LYS A 395 -22.31 -19.78 15.25
C LYS A 395 -22.18 -20.73 16.43
N VAL A 396 -22.29 -20.21 17.65
CA VAL A 396 -22.16 -20.99 18.87
C VAL A 396 -23.53 -21.29 19.47
N LEU A 397 -24.39 -20.27 19.59
CA LEU A 397 -25.72 -20.41 20.19
C LEU A 397 -26.82 -20.80 19.18
N GLY A 398 -26.50 -20.91 17.88
CA GLY A 398 -27.44 -21.34 16.84
C GLY A 398 -28.63 -20.40 16.61
N MET A 399 -28.58 -19.16 17.10
CA MET A 399 -29.68 -18.19 16.99
C MET A 399 -29.85 -17.74 15.53
N LYS A 400 -31.10 -17.73 15.06
CA LYS A 400 -31.48 -17.29 13.70
C LYS A 400 -31.53 -15.76 13.58
N ILE A 401 -30.40 -15.09 13.86
CA ILE A 401 -30.25 -13.64 13.68
C ILE A 401 -29.45 -13.33 12.41
N LYS A 402 -29.74 -12.16 11.81
CA LYS A 402 -29.03 -11.70 10.60
C LYS A 402 -27.55 -11.42 10.92
N PRO A 403 -26.63 -11.70 9.98
CA PRO A 403 -25.23 -11.29 10.10
C PRO A 403 -25.13 -9.78 10.33
N TYR A 404 -24.43 -9.39 11.38
CA TYR A 404 -24.06 -8.00 11.58
C TYR A 404 -22.85 -7.64 10.70
N VAL A 405 -22.96 -6.52 9.99
CA VAL A 405 -21.86 -5.91 9.24
C VAL A 405 -21.47 -4.65 10.00
N PRO A 406 -20.23 -4.56 10.53
CA PRO A 406 -19.78 -3.40 11.29
C PRO A 406 -19.86 -2.11 10.47
N ASP A 407 -20.09 -1.00 11.18
CA ASP A 407 -20.15 0.31 10.55
C ASP A 407 -18.74 0.90 10.39
N PHE A 408 -18.16 0.72 9.21
CA PHE A 408 -16.85 1.26 8.88
C PHE A 408 -16.82 2.79 8.76
N THR A 409 -17.98 3.47 8.72
CA THR A 409 -18.03 4.94 8.77
C THR A 409 -17.63 5.49 10.15
N THR A 410 -17.61 4.65 11.18
CA THR A 410 -17.06 5.00 12.50
C THR A 410 -15.53 4.93 12.56
N ALA A 411 -14.92 4.20 11.62
CA ALA A 411 -13.47 3.99 11.54
C ALA A 411 -12.79 4.92 10.55
N PHE A 412 -13.51 5.49 9.58
CA PHE A 412 -12.94 6.29 8.51
C PHE A 412 -13.76 7.53 8.20
N GLU A 413 -13.08 8.66 8.10
CA GLU A 413 -13.64 9.92 7.65
C GLU A 413 -13.71 9.99 6.12
N HIS A 414 -12.72 9.41 5.43
CA HIS A 414 -12.56 9.53 3.97
C HIS A 414 -12.39 8.17 3.29
N PHE A 415 -13.09 7.98 2.17
CA PHE A 415 -13.14 6.71 1.42
C PHE A 415 -12.58 6.91 0.00
N CYS A 416 -11.40 6.35 -0.26
CA CYS A 416 -10.71 6.39 -1.55
C CYS A 416 -10.72 5.00 -2.19
N ILE A 417 -11.86 4.60 -2.72
CA ILE A 417 -12.11 3.25 -3.21
C ILE A 417 -11.99 3.22 -4.74
N HIS A 418 -11.42 2.15 -5.29
CA HIS A 418 -11.28 1.98 -6.74
C HIS A 418 -12.66 1.86 -7.42
N PRO A 419 -12.99 2.75 -8.37
CA PRO A 419 -14.19 2.63 -9.20
C PRO A 419 -13.94 1.70 -10.38
N GLY A 420 -14.19 0.40 -10.20
CA GLY A 420 -14.08 -0.59 -11.30
C GLY A 420 -15.14 -0.40 -12.39
N GLY A 421 -16.26 0.24 -12.04
CA GLY A 421 -17.41 0.54 -12.88
C GLY A 421 -18.60 0.98 -12.02
N LYS A 422 -19.64 1.58 -12.61
CA LYS A 422 -20.82 2.04 -11.86
C LYS A 422 -21.48 0.97 -10.99
N ALA A 423 -21.56 -0.27 -11.49
CA ALA A 423 -22.09 -1.40 -10.71
C ALA A 423 -21.22 -1.74 -9.49
N VAL A 424 -19.90 -1.71 -9.65
CA VAL A 424 -18.94 -1.93 -8.54
C VAL A 424 -19.07 -0.83 -7.50
N ILE A 425 -19.14 0.43 -7.92
CA ILE A 425 -19.33 1.57 -7.00
C ILE A 425 -20.62 1.38 -6.20
N HIS A 426 -21.74 1.10 -6.87
CA HIS A 426 -23.03 0.91 -6.22
C HIS A 426 -23.00 -0.22 -5.19
N GLU A 427 -22.45 -1.38 -5.57
CA GLU A 427 -22.40 -2.55 -4.68
C GLU A 427 -21.49 -2.30 -3.48
N VAL A 428 -20.31 -1.67 -3.67
CA VAL A 428 -19.40 -1.35 -2.57
C VAL A 428 -20.03 -0.31 -1.63
N SER A 429 -20.62 0.76 -2.16
CA SER A 429 -21.33 1.76 -1.36
C SER A 429 -22.46 1.14 -0.55
N LYS A 430 -23.22 0.21 -1.15
CA LYS A 430 -24.30 -0.52 -0.47
C LYS A 430 -23.78 -1.43 0.63
N GLN A 431 -22.73 -2.22 0.36
CA GLN A 431 -22.15 -3.15 1.35
C GLN A 431 -21.52 -2.43 2.54
N LEU A 432 -20.88 -1.29 2.29
CA LEU A 432 -20.27 -0.44 3.33
C LEU A 432 -21.24 0.57 3.94
N LYS A 433 -22.49 0.61 3.47
CA LYS A 433 -23.55 1.55 3.89
C LYS A 433 -23.08 3.02 3.83
N LEU A 434 -22.33 3.36 2.78
CA LEU A 434 -21.82 4.72 2.59
C LEU A 434 -22.96 5.69 2.30
N ARG A 435 -22.86 6.89 2.85
CA ARG A 435 -23.73 8.01 2.46
C ARG A 435 -23.40 8.46 1.02
N PRO A 436 -24.33 9.13 0.32
CA PRO A 436 -24.08 9.64 -1.03
C PRO A 436 -22.81 10.49 -1.12
N GLU A 437 -22.56 11.36 -0.15
CA GLU A 437 -21.40 12.27 -0.12
C GLU A 437 -20.07 11.51 0.03
N GLN A 438 -20.11 10.38 0.75
CA GLN A 438 -18.95 9.48 0.91
C GLN A 438 -18.66 8.66 -0.35
N SER A 439 -19.60 8.59 -1.29
CA SER A 439 -19.43 7.90 -2.56
C SER A 439 -18.93 8.83 -3.68
N LEU A 440 -19.02 10.16 -3.50
CA LEU A 440 -18.54 11.15 -4.48
C LEU A 440 -17.07 10.97 -4.88
N PRO A 441 -16.13 10.66 -3.96
CA PRO A 441 -14.74 10.38 -4.34
C PRO A 441 -14.58 9.20 -5.30
N MET A 442 -15.55 8.29 -5.41
CA MET A 442 -15.56 7.25 -6.44
C MET A 442 -16.25 7.72 -7.71
N LEU A 443 -17.43 8.34 -7.56
CA LEU A 443 -18.33 8.68 -8.66
C LEU A 443 -17.75 9.78 -9.55
N VAL A 444 -17.32 10.89 -8.96
CA VAL A 444 -16.87 12.07 -9.72
C VAL A 444 -15.62 11.78 -10.55
N PRO A 445 -14.55 11.18 -9.97
CA PRO A 445 -13.41 10.78 -10.79
C PRO A 445 -13.72 9.74 -11.84
N PHE A 446 -14.63 8.80 -11.55
CA PHE A 446 -15.02 7.80 -12.52
C PHE A 446 -15.82 8.38 -13.69
N GLU A 447 -16.71 9.33 -13.41
CA GLU A 447 -17.42 10.08 -14.45
C GLU A 447 -16.42 10.84 -15.33
N ARG A 448 -15.49 11.57 -14.71
CA ARG A 448 -14.59 12.46 -15.43
C ARG A 448 -13.44 11.74 -16.16
N TYR A 449 -12.80 10.80 -15.48
CA TYR A 449 -11.58 10.15 -15.93
C TYR A 449 -11.80 8.71 -16.34
N GLY A 450 -12.99 8.14 -16.17
CA GLY A 450 -13.25 6.72 -16.42
C GLY A 450 -12.50 5.80 -15.47
N ASN A 451 -12.38 4.52 -15.85
CA ASN A 451 -11.54 3.58 -15.13
C ASN A 451 -10.08 3.74 -15.58
N THR A 452 -9.26 4.42 -14.78
CA THR A 452 -7.81 4.55 -15.03
C THR A 452 -6.99 3.44 -14.35
N SER A 453 -7.59 2.27 -14.15
CA SER A 453 -6.96 1.11 -13.53
C SER A 453 -6.37 1.43 -12.14
N SER A 454 -5.06 1.25 -11.97
CA SER A 454 -4.35 1.40 -10.71
C SER A 454 -4.30 2.86 -10.22
N SER A 455 -4.43 3.85 -11.11
CA SER A 455 -4.43 5.27 -10.72
C SER A 455 -5.76 5.74 -10.13
N SER A 456 -6.87 5.02 -10.33
CA SER A 456 -8.21 5.54 -9.98
C SER A 456 -8.38 5.89 -8.49
N THR A 457 -7.70 5.16 -7.59
CA THR A 457 -7.76 5.49 -6.15
C THR A 457 -7.04 6.80 -5.80
N TRP A 458 -6.06 7.22 -6.60
CA TRP A 458 -5.35 8.49 -6.43
C TRP A 458 -6.18 9.66 -6.95
N TYR A 459 -6.95 9.48 -8.02
CA TYR A 459 -7.94 10.49 -8.40
C TYR A 459 -9.00 10.67 -7.32
N ALA A 460 -9.52 9.58 -6.75
CA ALA A 460 -10.42 9.63 -5.59
C ALA A 460 -9.80 10.41 -4.42
N TRP A 461 -8.54 10.14 -4.10
CA TRP A 461 -7.84 10.84 -3.02
C TRP A 461 -7.61 12.32 -3.34
N SER A 462 -7.19 12.65 -4.56
CA SER A 462 -7.02 14.04 -4.98
C SER A 462 -8.34 14.82 -4.96
N TYR A 463 -9.48 14.17 -5.26
CA TYR A 463 -10.81 14.76 -5.14
C TYR A 463 -11.12 15.08 -3.67
N VAL A 464 -10.85 14.13 -2.76
CA VAL A 464 -11.00 14.35 -1.31
C VAL A 464 -10.16 15.54 -0.84
N GLU A 465 -8.87 15.62 -1.17
CA GLU A 465 -8.02 16.76 -0.78
C GLU A 465 -8.52 18.09 -1.37
N THR A 466 -9.00 18.07 -2.62
CA THR A 466 -9.41 19.27 -3.34
C THR A 466 -10.73 19.84 -2.84
N PHE A 467 -11.75 19.00 -2.66
CA PHE A 467 -13.13 19.45 -2.46
C PHE A 467 -13.66 19.22 -1.05
N GLN A 468 -13.27 18.12 -0.41
CA GLN A 468 -13.73 17.80 0.95
C GLN A 468 -12.78 18.33 2.03
N GLY A 469 -11.48 18.33 1.73
CA GLY A 469 -10.41 18.61 2.66
C GLY A 469 -10.25 17.52 3.72
N VAL A 470 -9.03 17.34 4.19
CA VAL A 470 -8.68 16.34 5.20
C VAL A 470 -8.08 17.04 6.42
N LYS A 471 -8.65 16.82 7.60
CA LYS A 471 -8.14 17.39 8.85
C LYS A 471 -7.01 16.52 9.41
N LYS A 472 -6.14 17.12 10.21
CA LYS A 472 -5.11 16.36 10.94
C LYS A 472 -5.79 15.33 11.85
N GLY A 473 -5.35 14.08 11.77
CA GLY A 473 -5.92 12.97 12.53
C GLY A 473 -7.01 12.19 11.80
N ASP A 474 -7.57 12.73 10.71
CA ASP A 474 -8.55 12.00 9.90
C ASP A 474 -7.94 10.74 9.30
N ARG A 475 -8.75 9.69 9.22
CA ARG A 475 -8.40 8.39 8.66
C ARG A 475 -8.94 8.28 7.25
N VAL A 476 -8.05 7.94 6.33
CA VAL A 476 -8.36 7.70 4.91
C VAL A 476 -8.23 6.21 4.63
N TRP A 477 -9.29 5.61 4.09
CA TRP A 477 -9.26 4.23 3.63
C TRP A 477 -9.09 4.19 2.12
N GLN A 478 -7.94 3.67 1.67
CA GLN A 478 -7.69 3.38 0.27
C GLN A 478 -7.97 1.90 0.00
N LEU A 479 -8.92 1.60 -0.88
CA LEU A 479 -9.37 0.23 -1.18
C LEU A 479 -9.30 -0.03 -2.68
N ALA A 480 -8.69 -1.12 -3.11
CA ALA A 480 -8.60 -1.47 -4.52
C ALA A 480 -8.85 -2.96 -4.80
N PHE A 481 -9.41 -3.23 -5.98
CA PHE A 481 -9.68 -4.57 -6.51
C PHE A 481 -8.82 -4.83 -7.75
N GLY A 482 -8.42 -6.07 -8.00
CA GLY A 482 -7.58 -6.42 -9.16
C GLY A 482 -7.67 -7.90 -9.54
N SER A 483 -7.02 -8.29 -10.63
CA SER A 483 -7.07 -9.64 -11.22
C SER A 483 -6.48 -10.74 -10.31
N GLY A 484 -6.81 -12.00 -10.60
CA GLY A 484 -6.41 -13.19 -9.81
C GLY A 484 -7.19 -13.35 -8.50
N PHE A 485 -8.46 -12.98 -8.45
CA PHE A 485 -8.94 -11.75 -7.81
C PHE A 485 -8.30 -11.32 -6.48
N LYS A 486 -7.99 -10.02 -6.36
CA LYS A 486 -7.37 -9.41 -5.18
C LYS A 486 -8.23 -8.27 -4.64
N CYS A 487 -8.22 -8.08 -3.33
CA CYS A 487 -8.80 -6.93 -2.64
C CYS A 487 -7.80 -6.43 -1.59
N CYS A 488 -7.33 -5.18 -1.73
CA CYS A 488 -6.27 -4.60 -0.92
C CYS A 488 -6.73 -3.31 -0.25
N SER A 489 -6.48 -3.20 1.05
CA SER A 489 -6.79 -2.04 1.89
C SER A 489 -5.53 -1.42 2.44
N ALA A 490 -5.40 -0.10 2.32
CA ALA A 490 -4.42 0.71 3.02
C ALA A 490 -5.15 1.73 3.91
N VAL A 491 -4.72 1.83 5.16
CA VAL A 491 -5.28 2.77 6.14
C VAL A 491 -4.24 3.83 6.44
N TRP A 492 -4.62 5.07 6.21
CA TRP A 492 -3.76 6.23 6.36
C TRP A 492 -4.33 7.18 7.40
N VAL A 493 -3.45 7.85 8.15
CA VAL A 493 -3.83 8.94 9.05
C VAL A 493 -3.15 10.22 8.64
N ALA A 494 -3.95 11.27 8.49
CA ALA A 494 -3.47 12.60 8.13
C ALA A 494 -2.55 13.16 9.22
N CYS A 495 -1.31 13.46 8.86
CA CYS A 495 -0.32 14.04 9.78
C CYS A 495 -0.53 15.56 9.96
N LYS A 496 -1.20 16.19 9.01
CA LYS A 496 -1.53 17.62 8.95
C LYS A 496 -2.86 17.81 8.22
N ARG A 497 -3.37 19.05 8.22
CA ARG A 497 -4.51 19.41 7.37
C ARG A 497 -4.05 19.43 5.90
N ASN A 498 -4.78 18.76 5.02
CA ASN A 498 -4.53 18.75 3.58
C ASN A 498 -5.80 19.22 2.86
N ASN A 499 -5.73 20.37 2.18
CA ASN A 499 -6.81 20.98 1.40
C ASN A 499 -6.30 21.42 0.03
N GLU A 500 -5.40 20.61 -0.51
CA GLU A 500 -4.65 20.93 -1.70
C GLU A 500 -5.51 20.87 -2.94
N LYS A 501 -5.36 21.88 -3.80
CA LYS A 501 -6.01 21.93 -5.11
C LYS A 501 -5.13 21.20 -6.10
N HIS A 502 -5.51 19.96 -6.45
CA HIS A 502 -4.77 19.18 -7.43
C HIS A 502 -5.06 19.65 -8.85
N ASP A 503 -4.04 19.69 -9.69
CA ASP A 503 -4.14 20.15 -11.09
C ASP A 503 -5.20 19.40 -11.88
N ALA A 504 -5.41 18.12 -11.54
CA ALA A 504 -6.47 17.25 -12.08
C ALA A 504 -7.91 17.80 -11.88
N TRP A 505 -8.10 18.89 -11.15
CA TRP A 505 -9.42 19.48 -10.87
C TRP A 505 -9.51 20.99 -11.13
N THR A 506 -8.48 21.60 -11.72
CA THR A 506 -8.35 23.07 -11.82
C THR A 506 -9.24 23.74 -12.86
N ASP A 507 -9.78 22.98 -13.80
CA ASP A 507 -10.70 23.40 -14.88
C ASP A 507 -12.17 23.04 -14.59
N THR A 508 -12.48 22.70 -13.34
CA THR A 508 -13.77 22.09 -12.98
C THR A 508 -14.36 22.65 -11.70
N GLU A 509 -14.91 23.85 -11.80
CA GLU A 509 -15.76 24.41 -10.72
C GLU A 509 -17.08 23.63 -10.58
N SER A 510 -17.56 22.97 -11.64
CA SER A 510 -18.83 22.23 -11.66
C SER A 510 -18.87 20.94 -10.85
N TYR A 511 -17.73 20.48 -10.34
CA TYR A 511 -17.59 19.23 -9.58
C TYR A 511 -17.34 19.45 -8.08
N ALA A 512 -17.41 20.72 -7.65
CA ALA A 512 -17.20 21.17 -6.27
C ALA A 512 -18.32 20.77 -5.31
#